data_AF-A0A382VIR7-F1
#
_entry.id   AF-A0A382VIR7-F1
#
_cell.length_a   1.000
_cell.length_b   1.000
_cell.length_c   1.000
_cell.angle_alpha   90.00
_cell.angle_beta   90.00
_cell.angle_gamma   90.00
#
_symmetry.space_group_name_H-M   'P 1'
#
loop_
_entity.id
_entity.type
_entity.pdbx_description
1 polymer ?
#
loop_
_entity_poly.entity_id
_entity_poly.type
_entity_poly.pdbx_seq_one_letter_code
_entity_poly.pdbx_strand_id
1 'polypeptide(L)' 'MAAVDAAAPEPLDVLIDRAGAAVARAVLDELGGGYGRRVAVLVGKGSNGADGRVAAERLGRRGVRTSVVDAASA' A
#
# COMPACT_ATOMS: atom_id res chain seq x y z
N MET A 1 -13.77 4.38 11.38
CA MET A 1 -13.03 4.36 10.10
C MET A 1 -13.96 3.92 8.96
N ALA A 2 -14.52 2.71 8.99
CA ALA A 2 -15.47 2.26 7.95
C ALA A 2 -16.66 3.22 7.66
N ALA A 3 -17.23 3.87 8.68
CA ALA A 3 -18.28 4.87 8.49
C ALA A 3 -17.81 6.14 7.77
N VAL A 4 -16.54 6.50 7.91
CA VAL A 4 -15.92 7.65 7.23
C VAL A 4 -15.69 7.30 5.76
N ASP A 5 -15.14 6.12 5.49
CA ASP A 5 -14.93 5.63 4.12
C ASP A 5 -16.25 5.47 3.37
N ALA A 6 -17.30 4.99 4.07
CA ALA A 6 -18.65 4.87 3.50
C ALA A 6 -19.35 6.22 3.25
N ALA A 7 -18.95 7.27 3.97
CA ALA A 7 -19.49 8.62 3.79
C ALA A 7 -18.72 9.42 2.72
N ALA A 8 -17.61 8.88 2.20
CA ALA A 8 -16.84 9.54 1.16
C ALA A 8 -17.64 9.59 -0.15
N PRO A 9 -17.59 10.71 -0.89
CA PRO A 9 -18.23 10.82 -2.20
C PRO A 9 -17.48 10.03 -3.28
N GLU A 10 -16.19 9.73 -3.05
CA GLU A 10 -15.42 8.91 -3.96
C GLU A 10 -15.68 7.41 -3.80
N PRO A 11 -15.62 6.65 -4.91
CA PRO A 11 -15.56 5.20 -4.86
C PRO A 11 -14.42 4.68 -3.98
N LEU A 12 -14.66 3.54 -3.30
CA LEU A 12 -13.70 2.94 -2.36
C LEU A 12 -12.36 2.58 -3.02
N ASP A 13 -12.37 2.12 -4.27
CA ASP A 13 -11.17 1.82 -5.04
C ASP A 13 -10.30 3.07 -5.26
N VAL A 14 -10.91 4.24 -5.51
CA VAL A 14 -10.19 5.52 -5.60
C VAL A 14 -9.52 5.88 -4.26
N LEU A 15 -10.20 5.64 -3.15
CA LEU A 15 -9.63 5.88 -1.81
C LEU A 15 -8.45 4.94 -1.54
N ILE A 16 -8.61 3.65 -1.84
CA ILE A 16 -7.55 2.64 -1.72
C ILE A 16 -6.33 3.02 -2.58
N ASP A 17 -6.58 3.45 -3.82
CA ASP A 17 -5.51 3.85 -4.74
C ASP A 17 -4.72 5.05 -4.23
N ARG A 18 -5.41 6.05 -3.68
CA ARG A 18 -4.80 7.25 -3.08
C ARG A 18 -4.04 6.89 -1.81
N ALA A 19 -4.61 6.06 -0.93
CA ALA A 19 -3.98 5.62 0.30
C ALA A 19 -2.70 4.82 0.00
N GLY A 20 -2.76 3.83 -0.89
CA GLY A 20 -1.59 3.07 -1.32
C GLY A 20 -0.52 3.93 -1.98
N ALA A 21 -0.91 4.96 -2.76
CA ALA A 21 0.04 5.93 -3.31
C ALA A 21 0.75 6.74 -2.23
N ALA A 22 0.02 7.20 -1.22
CA ALA A 22 0.58 7.94 -0.09
C ALA A 22 1.56 7.07 0.72
N VAL A 23 1.19 5.82 1.00
CA VAL A 23 2.06 4.85 1.69
C VAL A 23 3.34 4.60 0.88
N ALA A 24 3.23 4.34 -0.42
CA ALA A 24 4.41 4.13 -1.27
C ALA A 24 5.35 5.34 -1.28
N ARG A 25 4.80 6.56 -1.29
CA ARG A 25 5.61 7.79 -1.19
C ARG A 25 6.33 7.89 0.16
N ALA A 26 5.61 7.72 1.27
CA ALA A 26 6.22 7.77 2.60
C ALA A 26 7.36 6.74 2.75
N VAL A 27 7.19 5.52 2.22
CA VAL A 27 8.23 4.50 2.22
C VAL A 27 9.46 4.93 1.40
N LEU A 28 9.28 5.52 0.23
CA LEU A 28 10.40 5.98 -0.59
C LEU A 28 11.15 7.14 0.06
N ASP A 29 10.43 8.06 0.71
CA ASP A 29 11.00 9.19 1.43
C ASP A 29 11.85 8.68 2.61
N GLU A 30 11.32 7.72 3.39
CA GLU A 30 12.04 7.07 4.50
C GLU A 30 13.30 6.32 4.03
N LEU A 31 13.21 5.61 2.89
CA LEU A 31 14.33 4.86 2.35
C LEU A 31 15.36 5.75 1.60
N GLY A 32 15.03 7.00 1.31
CA GLY A 32 15.83 7.91 0.48
C GLY A 32 15.91 7.49 -1.00
N GLY A 33 14.91 6.76 -1.51
CA GLY A 33 14.85 6.25 -2.88
C GLY A 33 14.37 4.80 -3.00
N GLY A 34 14.16 4.33 -4.24
CA GLY A 34 13.54 3.02 -4.51
C GLY A 34 14.49 1.93 -5.03
N TYR A 35 15.42 2.27 -5.92
CA TYR A 35 16.20 1.26 -6.66
C TYR A 35 17.10 0.43 -5.73
N GLY A 36 17.05 -0.90 -5.88
CA GLY A 36 17.86 -1.84 -5.09
C GLY A 36 17.34 -2.06 -3.66
N ARG A 37 16.28 -1.35 -3.23
CA ARG A 37 15.67 -1.55 -1.91
C ARG A 37 14.78 -2.79 -1.90
N ARG A 38 14.55 -3.34 -0.71
CA ARG A 38 13.70 -4.51 -0.49
C ARG A 38 12.68 -4.16 0.58
N VAL A 39 11.40 -4.42 0.32
CA VAL A 39 10.31 -4.14 1.26
C VAL A 39 9.40 -5.35 1.35
N ALA A 40 9.16 -5.82 2.57
CA ALA A 40 8.11 -6.78 2.85
C ALA A 40 6.83 -6.02 3.21
N VAL A 41 5.72 -6.36 2.57
CA VAL A 41 4.41 -5.74 2.80
C VAL A 41 3.50 -6.79 3.42
N LEU A 42 3.23 -6.66 4.72
CA LEU A 42 2.29 -7.52 5.42
C LEU A 42 0.88 -6.97 5.24
N VAL A 43 0.01 -7.78 4.63
CA VAL A 43 -1.35 -7.36 4.28
C VAL A 43 -2.37 -8.22 5.03
N GLY A 44 -3.30 -7.56 5.71
CA GLY A 44 -4.46 -8.23 6.31
C GLY A 44 -5.63 -8.33 5.33
N LYS A 45 -6.72 -8.95 5.77
CA LYS A 45 -7.95 -9.15 4.96
C LYS A 45 -8.81 -7.90 4.72
N GLY A 46 -8.48 -6.77 5.34
CA GLY A 46 -9.28 -5.53 5.30
C GLY A 46 -8.82 -4.50 4.26
N SER A 47 -9.42 -3.31 4.29
CA SER A 47 -9.07 -2.18 3.41
C SER A 47 -7.59 -1.81 3.48
N ASN A 48 -7.00 -1.79 4.68
CA ASN A 48 -5.55 -1.54 4.84
C ASN A 48 -4.68 -2.55 4.08
N GLY A 49 -5.16 -3.80 3.92
CA GLY A 49 -4.48 -4.80 3.11
C GLY A 49 -4.54 -4.48 1.61
N ALA A 50 -5.66 -3.90 1.14
CA ALA A 50 -5.80 -3.42 -0.23
C ALA A 50 -4.84 -2.23 -0.48
N ASP A 51 -4.78 -1.27 0.44
CA ASP A 51 -3.85 -0.14 0.38
C ASP A 51 -2.40 -0.62 0.31
N GLY A 52 -2.04 -1.61 1.14
CA GLY A 52 -0.72 -2.23 1.14
C GLY A 52 -0.38 -2.91 -0.19
N ARG A 53 -1.33 -3.60 -0.84
CA ARG A 53 -1.12 -4.21 -2.16
C ARG A 53 -0.88 -3.15 -3.23
N VAL A 54 -1.64 -2.06 -3.23
CA VAL A 54 -1.40 -0.92 -4.13
C VAL A 54 -0.03 -0.28 -3.86
N ALA A 55 0.33 -0.10 -2.58
CA ALA A 55 1.63 0.45 -2.22
C ALA A 55 2.78 -0.44 -2.74
N ALA A 56 2.66 -1.76 -2.57
CA ALA A 56 3.63 -2.73 -3.07
C ALA A 56 3.82 -2.62 -4.59
N GLU A 57 2.73 -2.56 -5.35
CA GLU A 57 2.80 -2.40 -6.80
C GLU A 57 3.53 -1.11 -7.20
N ARG A 58 3.18 0.01 -6.56
CA ARG A 58 3.78 1.32 -6.84
C ARG A 58 5.27 1.36 -6.47
N LEU A 59 5.68 0.72 -5.37
CA LEU A 59 7.08 0.56 -4.98
C LEU A 59 7.85 -0.28 -6.02
N GLY A 60 7.24 -1.36 -6.51
CA GLY A 60 7.79 -2.19 -7.60
C GLY A 60 8.11 -1.38 -8.85
N ARG A 61 7.18 -0.51 -9.28
CA ARG A 61 7.37 0.42 -10.41
C ARG A 61 8.52 1.43 -10.18
N ARG A 62 8.99 1.59 -8.94
CA ARG A 62 10.11 2.48 -8.56
C ARG A 62 11.42 1.73 -8.29
N GLY A 63 11.50 0.46 -8.67
CA GLY A 63 12.73 -0.35 -8.55
C GLY A 63 12.95 -1.00 -7.19
N VAL A 64 11.94 -0.94 -6.30
CA VAL A 64 11.95 -1.67 -5.03
C VAL A 64 11.56 -3.13 -5.29
N ARG A 65 12.31 -4.09 -4.75
CA ARG A 65 11.91 -5.49 -4.73
C ARG A 65 10.91 -5.72 -3.59
N THR A 66 9.64 -5.85 -3.91
CA THR A 66 8.57 -6.06 -2.93
C THR A 66 8.22 -7.52 -2.75
N SER A 67 7.92 -7.94 -1.52
CA SER A 67 7.29 -9.23 -1.21
C SER A 67 6.03 -8.99 -0.40
N VAL A 68 4.87 -9.36 -0.94
CA VAL A 68 3.59 -9.27 -0.24
C VAL A 68 3.38 -10.55 0.55
N VAL A 69 3.14 -10.43 1.85
CA VAL A 69 2.87 -11.55 2.76
C VAL A 69 1.46 -11.37 3.30
N ASP A 70 0.59 -12.36 3.07
CA ASP A 70 -0.75 -12.32 3.64
C ASP A 70 -0.69 -12.72 5.12
N ALA A 71 -0.96 -11.75 5.99
CA ALA A 71 -0.81 -11.88 7.43
C ALA A 71 -1.81 -12.88 8.04
N ALA A 72 -2.90 -13.21 7.34
CA ALA A 72 -3.86 -14.23 7.79
C ALA A 72 -3.41 -15.66 7.47
N SER A 73 -2.33 -15.83 6.69
CA SER A 73 -1.78 -17.12 6.28
C SER A 73 -0.38 -17.41 6.86
N ALA A 74 0.08 -16.56 7.79
CA ALA A 74 1.35 -16.69 8.48
C ALA A 74 1.20 -17.38 9.84
#